data_AF-A0A0D8XF54-F1
#
_entry.id   AF-A0A0D8XF54-F1
#
_cell.length_a   1.000
_cell.length_b   1.000
_cell.length_c   1.000
_cell.angle_alpha   90.00
_cell.angle_beta   90.00
_cell.angle_gamma   90.00
#
_symmetry.space_group_name_H-M   'P 1'
#
loop_
_entity.id
_entity.type
_entity.pdbx_description
1 polymer ?
#
loop_
_entity_poly.entity_id
_entity_poly.type
_entity_poly.pdbx_seq_one_letter_code
_entity_poly.pdbx_strand_id
1 'polypeptide(L)'
;MAGSSCLDPDECLSTSTIYKPSEILVYPDYDPCQKTNDLALITVASPISRMDGSPVCMPKEKEMFVTKMTAVGFGVDPTKSLYQTKLRALLLDVYSYPQKALLKITSQGKSICAGDSGGPLVKVNSTNKYIVMGIIYATDTDCRTKHPRTGVCPIENAQPTK
;
A
#
# COMPACT_ATOMS: atom_id res chain seq x y z
N MET A 1 -8.02 6.36 3.96
CA MET A 1 -6.63 6.35 4.46
C MET A 1 -6.31 7.68 5.13
N ALA A 2 -5.51 7.66 6.19
CA ALA A 2 -4.92 8.87 6.78
C ALA A 2 -3.44 8.92 6.38
N GLY A 3 -3.00 10.05 5.83
CA GLY A 3 -1.59 10.31 5.54
C GLY A 3 -0.95 11.11 6.66
N SER A 4 0.38 11.08 6.75
CA SER A 4 1.13 11.95 7.68
C SER A 4 0.89 13.43 7.34
N SER A 5 0.88 14.28 8.36
CA SER A 5 0.94 15.74 8.22
C SER A 5 2.33 16.23 7.76
N CYS A 6 3.35 15.37 7.83
CA CYS A 6 4.70 15.68 7.41
C CYS A 6 4.79 15.80 5.89
N LEU A 7 5.23 16.96 5.41
CA LEU A 7 5.37 17.25 3.99
C LEU A 7 6.76 16.96 3.44
N ASP A 8 7.79 16.93 4.32
CA ASP A 8 9.17 16.62 3.96
C ASP A 8 9.65 15.35 4.68
N PRO A 9 9.80 14.22 3.96
CA PRO A 9 10.32 12.96 4.50
C PRO A 9 11.64 13.05 5.26
N ASP A 10 12.49 14.03 4.96
CA ASP A 10 13.80 14.20 5.61
C ASP A 10 13.72 14.99 6.92
N GLU A 11 12.64 15.76 7.12
CA GLU A 11 12.43 16.59 8.31
C GLU A 11 11.28 16.10 9.21
N CYS A 12 10.65 14.96 8.88
CA CYS A 12 9.60 14.41 9.72
C CYS A 12 10.08 14.18 11.15
N LEU A 13 9.29 14.68 12.12
CA LEU A 13 9.53 14.46 13.53
C LEU A 13 9.63 12.96 13.83
N SER A 14 10.62 12.58 14.64
CA SER A 14 10.81 11.21 15.11
C SER A 14 9.80 10.81 16.21
N THR A 15 9.05 11.78 16.74
CA THR A 15 8.00 11.55 17.73
C THR A 15 6.76 10.97 17.05
N SER A 16 6.40 9.75 17.43
CA SER A 16 5.21 9.05 16.97
C SER A 16 4.05 9.23 17.94
N THR A 17 2.88 9.60 17.44
CA THR A 17 1.61 9.55 18.18
C THR A 17 0.89 8.25 17.85
N ILE A 18 0.54 7.47 18.88
CA ILE A 18 -0.08 6.16 18.71
C ILE A 18 -1.60 6.26 18.86
N TYR A 19 -2.33 5.88 17.81
CA TYR A 19 -3.79 5.76 17.81
C TYR A 19 -4.20 4.29 17.89
N LYS A 20 -5.05 3.94 18.87
CA LYS A 20 -5.54 2.56 19.02
C LYS A 20 -6.72 2.29 18.07
N PRO A 21 -6.78 1.11 17.43
CA PRO A 21 -7.98 0.70 16.72
C PRO A 21 -9.12 0.42 17.72
N SER A 22 -10.33 0.84 17.39
CA SER A 22 -11.56 0.44 18.08
C SER A 22 -12.29 -0.68 17.33
N GLU A 23 -12.13 -0.75 16.01
CA GLU A 23 -12.80 -1.73 15.15
C GLU A 23 -11.94 -2.00 13.91
N ILE A 24 -11.96 -3.25 13.43
CA ILE A 24 -11.35 -3.67 12.17
C ILE A 24 -12.42 -4.41 11.37
N LEU A 25 -12.79 -3.85 10.22
CA LEU A 25 -13.76 -4.41 9.29
C LEU A 25 -13.03 -4.91 8.05
N VAL A 26 -12.86 -6.23 7.94
CA VAL A 26 -12.32 -6.86 6.73
C VAL A 26 -13.41 -6.94 5.68
N TYR A 27 -13.08 -6.67 4.41
CA TYR A 27 -14.05 -6.77 3.33
C TYR A 27 -14.63 -8.20 3.27
N PRO A 28 -15.97 -8.38 3.22
CA PRO A 28 -16.59 -9.70 3.37
C PRO A 28 -16.13 -10.74 2.35
N ASP A 29 -15.81 -10.32 1.13
CA ASP A 29 -15.37 -11.23 0.06
C ASP A 29 -13.84 -11.35 -0.01
N TYR A 30 -13.11 -10.94 1.03
CA TYR A 30 -11.66 -11.16 1.11
C TYR A 30 -11.35 -12.66 1.09
N ASP A 31 -10.59 -13.08 0.09
CA ASP A 31 -10.09 -14.45 -0.02
C ASP A 31 -8.57 -14.47 0.17
N PRO A 32 -8.06 -14.97 1.30
CA PRO A 32 -6.63 -15.02 1.58
C PRO A 32 -5.88 -16.05 0.70
N CYS A 33 -6.57 -17.08 0.21
CA CYS A 33 -6.00 -18.13 -0.64
C CYS A 33 -5.85 -17.63 -2.08
N GLN A 34 -6.90 -17.01 -2.62
CA GLN A 34 -6.89 -16.43 -3.96
C GLN A 34 -6.25 -15.04 -3.99
N LYS A 35 -6.02 -14.43 -2.83
CA LYS A 35 -5.44 -13.09 -2.69
C LYS A 35 -6.28 -12.02 -3.38
N THR A 36 -7.60 -12.17 -3.27
CA THR A 36 -8.57 -11.27 -3.90
C THR A 36 -9.31 -10.45 -2.87
N ASN A 37 -9.77 -9.27 -3.27
CA ASN A 37 -10.50 -8.32 -2.43
C ASN A 37 -9.76 -7.96 -1.13
N ASP A 38 -8.43 -7.77 -1.21
CA ASP A 38 -7.59 -7.39 -0.08
C ASP A 38 -7.85 -5.93 0.35
N LEU A 39 -8.88 -5.77 1.18
CA LEU A 39 -9.38 -4.48 1.65
C LEU A 39 -9.90 -4.62 3.09
N ALA A 40 -9.55 -3.65 3.93
CA ALA A 40 -10.09 -3.52 5.26
C ALA A 40 -10.26 -2.04 5.64
N LEU A 41 -11.18 -1.77 6.57
CA LEU A 41 -11.35 -0.49 7.24
C LEU A 41 -10.95 -0.63 8.70
N ILE A 42 -10.23 0.37 9.21
CA ILE A 42 -9.85 0.46 10.62
C ILE A 42 -10.47 1.73 11.19
N THR A 43 -11.34 1.57 12.17
CA THR A 43 -11.86 2.68 12.97
C THR A 43 -10.91 2.92 14.14
N VAL A 44 -10.50 4.17 14.35
CA VAL A 44 -9.65 4.56 15.48
C VAL A 44 -10.50 4.97 16.68
N ALA A 45 -10.03 4.63 17.88
CA ALA A 45 -10.74 4.90 19.14
C ALA A 45 -10.83 6.38 19.50
N SER A 46 -9.97 7.22 18.92
CA SER A 46 -9.95 8.67 19.13
C SER A 46 -9.70 9.39 17.81
N PRO A 47 -10.25 10.61 17.61
CA PRO A 47 -9.98 11.41 16.42
C PRO A 47 -8.48 11.64 16.22
N ILE A 48 -8.02 11.54 14.97
CA ILE A 48 -6.62 11.83 14.61
C ILE A 48 -6.42 13.35 14.60
N SER A 49 -5.43 13.82 15.36
CA SER A 49 -4.99 15.22 15.35
C SER A 49 -4.49 15.61 13.97
N ARG A 50 -4.84 16.81 13.50
CA ARG A 50 -4.34 17.36 12.23
C ARG A 50 -2.81 17.53 12.23
N MET A 51 -2.20 17.60 13.40
CA MET A 51 -0.75 17.64 13.57
C MET A 51 -0.08 16.29 13.31
N ASP A 52 -0.82 15.18 13.44
CA ASP A 52 -0.28 13.84 13.19
C ASP A 52 -0.62 13.35 11.79
N GLY A 53 -1.81 13.69 11.29
CA GLY A 53 -2.26 13.24 9.98
C GLY A 53 -3.44 13.99 9.39
N SER A 54 -3.60 13.84 8.08
CA SER A 54 -4.72 14.39 7.32
C SER A 54 -5.30 13.33 6.37
N PRO A 55 -6.62 13.36 6.11
CA PRO A 55 -7.24 12.42 5.19
C PRO A 55 -6.77 12.68 3.75
N VAL A 56 -6.60 11.60 2.98
CA VAL A 56 -6.46 11.66 1.52
C VAL A 56 -7.84 11.73 0.86
N CYS A 57 -7.96 12.32 -0.32
CA CYS A 57 -9.23 12.32 -1.04
C CYS A 57 -9.56 10.90 -1.55
N MET A 58 -10.83 10.50 -1.41
CA MET A 58 -11.33 9.28 -2.02
C MET A 58 -11.62 9.50 -3.52
N PRO A 59 -11.48 8.47 -4.37
CA PRO A 59 -11.80 8.56 -5.78
C PRO A 59 -13.31 8.69 -5.95
N LYS A 60 -13.75 9.38 -7.01
CA LYS A 60 -15.15 9.35 -7.44
C LYS A 60 -15.45 8.02 -8.13
N GLU A 61 -16.74 7.70 -8.25
CA GLU A 61 -17.15 6.60 -9.11
C GLU A 61 -16.60 6.84 -10.53
N LYS A 62 -15.93 5.84 -11.11
CA LYS A 62 -15.28 5.92 -12.44
C LYS A 62 -14.16 6.97 -12.52
N GLU A 63 -13.51 7.28 -11.41
CA GLU A 63 -12.29 8.11 -11.40
C GLU A 63 -11.24 7.52 -12.36
N MET A 64 -10.83 8.29 -13.36
CA MET A 64 -9.93 7.78 -14.39
C MET A 64 -8.53 7.52 -13.84
N PHE A 65 -7.95 6.37 -14.21
CA PHE A 65 -6.54 6.11 -13.99
C PHE A 65 -5.68 6.98 -14.92
N VAL A 66 -4.48 7.29 -14.46
CA VAL A 66 -3.43 7.98 -15.23
C VAL A 66 -2.26 7.01 -15.43
N THR A 67 -1.41 7.28 -16.42
CA THR A 67 -0.30 6.38 -16.79
C THR A 67 0.81 6.33 -15.74
N LYS A 68 0.90 7.33 -14.87
CA LYS A 68 1.87 7.38 -13.77
C LYS A 68 1.20 7.82 -12.47
N MET A 69 1.50 7.12 -11.39
CA MET A 69 0.99 7.41 -10.05
C MET A 69 2.10 7.30 -9.01
N THR A 70 1.89 7.88 -7.85
CA THR A 70 2.87 7.93 -6.78
C THR A 70 2.54 6.89 -5.72
N ALA A 71 3.44 5.94 -5.49
CA ALA A 71 3.42 5.09 -4.31
C ALA A 71 4.16 5.79 -3.16
N VAL A 72 3.63 5.74 -1.95
CA VAL A 72 4.23 6.37 -0.76
C VAL A 72 4.37 5.35 0.36
N GLY A 73 5.55 5.26 0.97
CA GLY A 73 5.79 4.27 2.02
C GLY A 73 7.21 4.26 2.59
N PHE A 74 7.45 3.31 3.49
CA PHE A 74 8.72 3.05 4.17
C PHE A 74 9.36 1.73 3.72
N GLY A 75 8.97 1.21 2.56
CA GLY A 75 9.50 -0.03 2.02
C GLY A 75 11.01 -0.02 1.90
N VAL A 76 11.58 -1.22 2.02
CA VAL A 76 13.03 -1.41 1.98
C VAL A 76 13.59 -0.93 0.63
N ASP A 77 14.68 -0.18 0.67
CA ASP A 77 15.50 0.09 -0.51
C ASP A 77 16.76 -0.80 -0.45
N PRO A 78 16.90 -1.82 -1.31
CA PRO A 78 18.04 -2.72 -1.28
C PRO A 78 19.37 -2.05 -1.65
N THR A 79 19.34 -0.82 -2.20
CA THR A 79 20.53 -0.02 -2.50
C THR A 79 21.02 0.80 -1.30
N LYS A 80 20.27 0.80 -0.19
CA LYS A 80 20.60 1.54 1.03
C LYS A 80 20.78 0.59 2.20
N SER A 81 21.43 1.09 3.25
CA SER A 81 21.54 0.36 4.51
C SER A 81 20.15 0.10 5.10
N LEU A 82 19.92 -1.12 5.62
CA LEU A 82 18.66 -1.53 6.24
C LEU A 82 18.21 -0.61 7.39
N TYR A 83 19.15 0.15 7.97
CA TYR A 83 18.89 1.10 9.06
C TYR A 83 18.41 2.49 8.59
N GLN A 84 18.20 2.70 7.28
CA GLN A 84 17.78 3.98 6.69
C GLN A 84 16.38 3.90 6.04
N THR A 85 15.39 3.35 6.75
CA THR A 85 13.98 3.39 6.34
C THR A 85 13.41 4.79 6.57
N LYS A 86 13.63 5.68 5.61
CA LYS A 86 12.93 6.97 5.53
C LYS A 86 11.67 6.84 4.70
N LEU A 87 10.70 7.73 4.93
CA LEU A 87 9.53 7.84 4.07
C LEU A 87 9.97 8.19 2.65
N ARG A 88 9.32 7.62 1.63
CA ARG A 88 9.63 7.89 0.23
C ARG A 88 8.37 7.96 -0.59
N ALA A 89 8.46 8.72 -1.68
CA ALA A 89 7.44 8.81 -2.71
C ALA A 89 8.08 8.43 -4.05
N LEU A 90 7.50 7.45 -4.74
CA LEU A 90 7.97 6.96 -6.03
C LEU A 90 6.90 7.15 -7.09
N LEU A 91 7.22 7.92 -8.13
CA LEU A 91 6.42 7.97 -9.35
C LEU A 91 6.68 6.72 -10.18
N LEU A 92 5.64 5.92 -10.41
CA LEU A 92 5.69 4.61 -11.08
C LEU A 92 4.72 4.59 -12.27
N ASP A 93 5.07 3.83 -13.30
CA ASP A 93 4.17 3.54 -14.42
C ASP A 93 3.08 2.56 -13.99
N VAL A 94 1.85 2.81 -14.45
CA VAL A 94 0.66 2.05 -14.08
C VAL A 94 0.15 1.24 -15.27
N TYR A 95 0.02 -0.06 -15.07
CA TYR A 95 -0.55 -1.01 -16.01
C TYR A 95 -1.82 -1.60 -15.40
N SER A 96 -2.96 -1.34 -16.02
CA SER A 96 -4.26 -1.81 -15.50
C SER A 96 -4.54 -3.24 -15.98
N TYR A 97 -5.05 -4.08 -15.08
CA TYR A 97 -5.67 -5.36 -15.40
C TYR A 97 -7.16 -5.29 -15.01
N PRO A 98 -8.02 -4.69 -15.86
CA PRO A 98 -9.40 -4.36 -15.50
C PRO A 98 -10.21 -5.58 -15.04
N GLN A 99 -9.90 -6.75 -15.58
CA GLN A 99 -10.60 -8.00 -15.28
C GLN A 99 -10.40 -8.51 -13.84
N LYS A 100 -9.41 -7.99 -13.10
CA LYS A 100 -9.07 -8.46 -11.75
C LYS A 100 -9.17 -7.39 -10.67
N ALA A 101 -9.64 -6.18 -11.01
CA ALA A 101 -9.53 -5.00 -10.15
C ALA A 101 -8.11 -4.76 -9.60
N LEU A 102 -7.08 -5.18 -10.35
CA LEU A 102 -5.67 -5.08 -9.97
C LEU A 102 -4.93 -4.11 -10.89
N LEU A 103 -3.97 -3.41 -10.29
CA LEU A 103 -3.01 -2.57 -10.98
C LEU A 103 -1.61 -3.17 -10.79
N LYS A 104 -0.81 -3.16 -11.84
CA LYS A 104 0.63 -3.34 -11.72
C LYS A 104 1.31 -1.99 -11.80
N ILE A 105 2.15 -1.71 -10.81
CA ILE A 105 2.90 -0.47 -10.70
C ILE A 105 4.39 -0.79 -10.70
N THR A 106 5.13 -0.27 -11.69
CA THR A 106 6.57 -0.47 -11.79
C THR A 106 7.17 0.50 -12.78
N SER A 107 8.39 0.93 -12.55
CA SER A 107 9.19 1.67 -13.54
C SER A 107 10.59 1.09 -13.58
N GLN A 108 11.37 1.43 -14.61
CA GLN A 108 12.75 0.96 -14.73
C GLN A 108 13.56 1.33 -13.47
N GLY A 109 14.04 0.30 -12.77
CA GLY A 109 14.83 0.45 -11.55
C GLY A 109 14.06 0.94 -10.31
N LYS A 110 12.71 1.04 -10.36
CA LYS A 110 11.88 1.51 -9.24
C LYS A 110 10.64 0.64 -9.07
N SER A 111 10.39 0.22 -7.83
CA SER A 111 9.21 -0.56 -7.46
C SER A 111 8.91 -0.33 -5.98
N ILE A 112 7.68 -0.68 -5.58
CA ILE A 112 7.35 -0.97 -4.19
C ILE A 112 8.12 -2.21 -3.69
N CYS A 113 8.29 -2.31 -2.38
CA CYS A 113 9.06 -3.36 -1.72
C CYS A 113 8.40 -3.80 -0.39
N ALA A 114 8.99 -4.81 0.28
CA ALA A 114 8.60 -5.21 1.61
C ALA A 114 8.61 -4.01 2.58
N GLY A 115 7.49 -3.79 3.27
CA GLY A 115 7.25 -2.62 4.12
C GLY A 115 6.28 -1.58 3.52
N ASP A 116 6.00 -1.63 2.21
CA ASP A 116 5.01 -0.74 1.58
C ASP A 116 3.57 -1.29 1.63
N SER A 117 3.37 -2.53 2.09
CA SER A 117 2.05 -3.19 2.15
C SER A 117 1.04 -2.38 2.96
N GLY A 118 -0.17 -2.22 2.43
CA GLY A 118 -1.23 -1.36 2.97
C GLY A 118 -1.05 0.14 2.65
N GLY A 119 0.09 0.53 2.07
CA GLY A 119 0.39 1.92 1.71
C GLY A 119 -0.45 2.42 0.50
N PRO A 120 -0.57 3.74 0.33
CA PRO A 120 -1.36 4.32 -0.74
C PRO A 120 -0.63 4.34 -2.08
N LEU A 121 -1.38 4.08 -3.15
CA LEU A 121 -1.07 4.57 -4.50
C LEU A 121 -1.95 5.80 -4.78
N VAL A 122 -1.35 6.94 -5.10
CA VAL A 122 -2.07 8.21 -5.28
C VAL A 122 -1.85 8.83 -6.64
N LYS A 123 -2.84 9.58 -7.11
CA LYS A 123 -2.69 10.56 -8.18
C LYS A 123 -2.94 11.98 -7.65
N VAL A 124 -2.44 12.98 -8.36
CA VAL A 124 -2.72 14.39 -8.07
C VAL A 124 -3.76 14.91 -9.06
N ASN A 125 -4.79 15.58 -8.57
CA ASN A 125 -5.80 16.21 -9.42
C ASN A 125 -5.42 17.64 -9.83
N SER A 126 -6.25 18.28 -10.66
CA SER A 126 -6.02 19.67 -11.14
C SER A 126 -5.99 20.73 -10.03
N THR A 127 -6.48 20.40 -8.82
CA THR A 127 -6.46 21.28 -7.63
C THR A 127 -5.32 20.95 -6.67
N ASN A 128 -4.30 20.20 -7.11
CA ASN A 128 -3.18 19.74 -6.29
C ASN A 128 -3.56 18.90 -5.06
N LYS A 129 -4.69 18.20 -5.12
CA LYS A 129 -5.09 17.25 -4.07
C LYS A 129 -4.74 15.83 -4.47
N TYR A 130 -4.21 15.08 -3.50
CA TYR A 130 -3.96 13.66 -3.62
C TYR A 130 -5.26 12.87 -3.53
N ILE A 131 -5.50 11.99 -4.51
CA ILE A 131 -6.60 11.04 -4.56
C ILE A 131 -6.00 9.64 -4.47
N VAL A 132 -6.50 8.82 -3.53
CA VAL A 132 -6.10 7.41 -3.45
C VAL A 132 -6.72 6.62 -4.60
N MET A 133 -5.89 5.92 -5.36
CA MET A 133 -6.30 5.13 -6.52
C MET A 133 -6.10 3.62 -6.30
N GLY A 134 -5.36 3.24 -5.26
CA GLY A 134 -5.12 1.84 -4.91
C GLY A 134 -4.43 1.68 -3.56
N ILE A 135 -4.41 0.43 -3.09
CA ILE A 135 -3.74 -0.02 -1.87
C ILE A 135 -2.63 -0.99 -2.29
N ILE A 136 -1.43 -0.78 -1.77
CA ILE A 136 -0.29 -1.65 -2.07
C ILE A 136 -0.51 -2.99 -1.37
N TYR A 137 -0.58 -4.07 -2.14
CA TYR A 137 -0.85 -5.41 -1.60
C TYR A 137 0.41 -6.30 -1.58
N ALA A 138 1.08 -6.41 -2.72
CA ALA A 138 2.18 -7.35 -2.88
C ALA A 138 3.17 -6.91 -3.95
N THR A 139 4.35 -7.50 -3.91
CA THR A 139 5.37 -7.38 -4.95
C THR A 139 5.51 -8.70 -5.70
N ASP A 140 5.74 -8.62 -7.02
CA ASP A 140 6.01 -9.80 -7.84
C ASP A 140 7.36 -10.45 -7.47
N THR A 141 8.33 -9.63 -7.08
CA THR A 141 9.70 -10.02 -6.75
C THR A 141 10.08 -9.59 -5.34
N ASP A 142 10.89 -10.40 -4.67
CA ASP A 142 11.55 -9.97 -3.44
C ASP A 142 12.68 -9.01 -3.82
N CYS A 143 12.43 -7.72 -3.63
CA CYS A 143 13.43 -6.66 -3.72
C CYS A 143 14.68 -6.92 -2.86
N ARG A 144 14.64 -7.85 -1.89
CA ARG A 144 15.75 -8.20 -1.01
C ARG A 144 16.58 -9.40 -1.49
N THR A 145 16.11 -10.22 -2.44
CA THR A 145 16.79 -11.45 -2.86
C THR A 145 16.61 -11.81 -4.34
N LYS A 146 17.59 -12.48 -4.95
CA LYS A 146 17.54 -12.93 -6.36
C LYS A 146 16.57 -14.10 -6.63
N HIS A 147 15.85 -14.67 -5.65
CA HIS A 147 14.93 -15.82 -5.86
C HIS A 147 13.63 -15.73 -5.02
N PRO A 148 12.44 -16.04 -5.59
CA PRO A 148 11.16 -15.81 -4.93
C PRO A 148 10.56 -17.01 -4.16
N ARG A 149 9.83 -16.65 -3.08
CA ARG A 149 8.70 -17.29 -2.37
C ARG A 149 8.90 -18.63 -1.64
N THR A 150 8.52 -18.62 -0.35
CA THR A 150 7.63 -19.65 0.21
C THR A 150 6.61 -19.00 1.17
N GLY A 151 5.33 -19.17 0.87
CA GLY A 151 4.22 -19.01 1.79
C GLY A 151 3.32 -20.23 1.58
N VAL A 152 2.86 -20.84 2.67
CA VAL A 152 2.12 -22.11 2.65
C VAL A 152 0.62 -21.82 2.61
N CYS A 153 -0.06 -22.26 1.55
CA CYS A 153 -1.50 -22.51 1.58
C CYS A 153 -1.72 -24.01 1.33
N PRO A 154 -2.64 -24.67 2.04
CA PRO A 154 -2.94 -26.08 1.80
C PRO A 154 -3.55 -26.26 0.40
N ILE A 155 -3.18 -27.37 -0.24
CA ILE A 155 -3.74 -27.80 -1.52
C ILE A 155 -5.12 -28.41 -1.22
N GLU A 156 -6.18 -27.85 -1.80
CA GLU A 156 -7.48 -28.54 -1.91
C GLU A 156 -7.29 -29.78 -2.79
N ASN A 157 -6.91 -30.90 -2.17
CA ASN A 157 -7.07 -32.30 -2.60
C ASN A 157 -6.23 -33.29 -1.76
N ALA A 158 -5.92 -32.97 -0.51
CA ALA A 158 -5.44 -33.99 0.44
C ALA A 158 -6.65 -34.83 0.90
N GLN A 159 -7.09 -35.79 0.09
CA GLN A 159 -7.89 -36.89 0.63
C GLN A 159 -7.03 -37.64 1.66
N PRO A 160 -7.53 -37.89 2.88
CA PRO A 160 -6.81 -38.70 3.84
C PRO A 160 -6.76 -40.13 3.32
N THR A 161 -5.58 -40.58 2.90
CA THR A 161 -5.31 -42.02 2.80
C THR A 161 -5.30 -42.58 4.22
N LYS A 162 -6.18 -43.55 4.42
CA LYS A 162 -6.47 -44.31 5.64
C LYS A 162 -5.25 -44.74 6.43
#